data_AF-A0A2E5JLJ4-F1
#
_entry.id   AF-A0A2E5JLJ4-F1
#
_cell.length_a   1.000
_cell.length_b   1.000
_cell.length_c   1.000
_cell.angle_alpha   90.00
_cell.angle_beta   90.00
_cell.angle_gamma   90.00
#
_symmetry.space_group_name_H-M   'P 1'
#
loop_
_entity.id
_entity.type
_entity.pdbx_description
1 polymer ?
#
loop_
_entity_poly.entity_id
_entity_poly.type
_entity_poly.pdbx_seq_one_letter_code
_entity_poly.pdbx_strand_id
1 'polypeptide(L)'
;MENNYWRKCSTCKKEINFNAIYQKCSVSTCRKNVYCSVTCWDVHNPIMNHKSSWAEEERAPSKEQAANEREPRRIIVSAPKSSTQGSSNDFPLDTLIVASKLKNYIKERHDMNTSANVMDKLSDLVRELSDQAVLRARQDGRKTLMDRDF
;
A
#
# COMPACT_ATOMS: atom_id res chain seq x y z
N MET A 1 24.92 26.51 -6.61
CA MET A 1 25.93 25.51 -6.21
C MET A 1 25.46 24.17 -6.76
N GLU A 2 26.20 23.60 -7.71
CA GLU A 2 25.84 22.31 -8.30
C GLU A 2 26.10 21.20 -7.28
N ASN A 3 25.03 20.53 -6.81
CA ASN A 3 25.17 19.36 -5.96
C ASN A 3 25.72 18.20 -6.80
N ASN A 4 27.03 17.96 -6.71
CA ASN A 4 27.73 16.89 -7.43
C ASN A 4 27.60 15.51 -6.76
N TYR A 5 26.55 15.29 -5.98
CA TYR A 5 26.29 14.04 -5.28
C TYR A 5 24.94 13.46 -5.65
N TRP A 6 24.88 12.14 -5.76
CA TRP A 6 23.67 11.39 -6.09
C TRP A 6 22.74 11.25 -4.87
N ARG A 7 23.29 10.75 -3.76
CA ARG A 7 22.58 10.51 -2.50
C ARG A 7 23.50 10.66 -1.29
N LYS A 8 22.93 10.76 -0.09
CA LYS A 8 23.67 10.74 1.18
C LYS A 8 23.55 9.37 1.83
N CYS A 9 24.62 8.93 2.50
CA CYS A 9 24.61 7.71 3.28
C CYS A 9 23.56 7.78 4.40
N SER A 10 22.80 6.71 4.59
CA SER A 10 21.75 6.65 5.61
C SER A 10 22.29 6.68 7.05
N THR A 11 23.56 6.33 7.26
CA THR A 11 24.18 6.23 8.59
C THR A 11 25.01 7.49 8.90
N CYS A 12 26.04 7.76 8.10
CA CYS A 12 27.00 8.85 8.37
C CYS A 12 26.69 10.16 7.63
N LYS A 13 25.64 10.19 6.80
CA LYS A 13 25.26 11.34 5.94
C LYS A 13 26.33 11.81 4.96
N LYS A 14 27.43 11.06 4.79
CA LYS A 14 28.46 11.30 3.77
C LYS A 14 27.82 11.31 2.37
N GLU A 15 28.25 12.24 1.55
CA GLU A 15 27.78 12.42 0.19
C GLU A 15 28.39 11.35 -0.73
N ILE A 16 27.54 10.69 -1.52
CA ILE A 16 27.93 9.67 -2.49
C ILE A 16 27.86 10.31 -3.87
N ASN A 17 29.01 10.46 -4.51
CA ASN A 17 29.13 11.05 -5.84
C ASN A 17 28.52 10.13 -6.91
N PHE A 18 28.18 10.71 -8.06
CA PHE A 18 27.82 9.92 -9.25
C PHE A 18 28.97 8.98 -9.64
N ASN A 19 28.66 7.80 -10.16
CA ASN A 19 29.63 6.72 -10.45
C ASN A 19 30.42 6.17 -9.24
N ALA A 20 30.17 6.58 -8.00
CA ALA A 20 30.82 6.03 -6.82
C ALA A 20 30.29 4.63 -6.46
N ILE A 21 31.14 3.80 -5.85
CA ILE A 21 30.72 2.51 -5.29
C ILE A 21 29.97 2.78 -3.98
N TYR A 22 28.84 2.12 -3.79
CA TYR A 22 28.03 2.19 -2.59
C TYR A 22 27.47 0.80 -2.25
N GLN A 23 27.02 0.66 -1.01
CA GLN A 23 26.54 -0.60 -0.46
C GLN A 23 25.03 -0.54 -0.27
N LYS A 24 24.34 -1.59 -0.71
CA LYS A 24 22.92 -1.85 -0.43
C LYS A 24 22.77 -3.07 0.46
N CYS A 25 21.67 -3.13 1.19
CA CYS A 25 21.28 -4.34 1.90
C CYS A 25 20.59 -5.31 0.93
N SER A 26 20.92 -6.60 0.99
CA SER A 26 20.30 -7.64 0.16
C SER A 26 18.78 -7.77 0.38
N VAL A 27 18.31 -7.44 1.58
CA VAL A 27 16.90 -7.50 1.99
C VAL A 27 16.06 -6.49 1.20
N SER A 28 15.08 -6.98 0.44
CA SER A 28 14.23 -6.19 -0.49
C SER A 28 13.56 -4.98 0.16
N THR A 29 13.12 -5.10 1.41
CA THR A 29 12.47 -4.01 2.18
C THR A 29 13.45 -2.93 2.66
N CYS A 30 14.76 -3.24 2.70
CA CYS A 30 15.81 -2.34 3.17
C CYS A 30 16.63 -1.71 2.02
N ARG A 31 16.47 -2.17 0.77
CA ARG A 31 17.16 -1.67 -0.45
C ARG A 31 16.99 -0.17 -0.74
N LYS A 32 16.04 0.50 -0.07
CA LYS A 32 15.86 1.96 -0.14
C LYS A 32 17.02 2.74 0.48
N ASN A 33 17.69 2.15 1.48
CA ASN A 33 18.81 2.76 2.18
C ASN A 33 20.10 2.51 1.40
N VAL A 34 20.97 3.52 1.37
CA VAL A 34 22.27 3.46 0.72
C VAL A 34 23.37 3.77 1.72
N TYR A 35 24.46 3.01 1.65
CA TYR A 35 25.58 3.12 2.58
C TYR A 35 26.88 3.38 1.82
N CYS A 36 27.77 4.20 2.38
CA CYS A 36 29.05 4.51 1.72
C CYS A 36 30.09 3.39 1.90
N SER A 37 29.91 2.49 2.85
CA SER A 37 30.85 1.42 3.20
C SER A 37 30.13 0.26 3.89
N VAL A 38 30.76 -0.91 3.91
CA VAL A 38 30.27 -2.11 4.63
C VAL A 38 30.14 -1.82 6.13
N THR A 39 31.00 -0.98 6.70
CA THR A 39 30.92 -0.54 8.10
C THR A 39 29.68 0.30 8.39
N CYS A 40 29.30 1.21 7.47
CA CYS A 40 28.08 1.99 7.62
C CYS A 40 26.82 1.15 7.42
N TRP A 41 26.92 0.09 6.62
CA TRP A 41 25.87 -0.92 6.47
C TRP A 41 25.74 -1.77 7.73
N ASP A 42 26.83 -2.22 8.35
CA ASP A 42 26.78 -3.09 9.53
C ASP A 42 26.07 -2.44 10.73
N VAL A 43 26.22 -1.11 10.91
CA VAL A 43 25.47 -0.32 11.90
C VAL A 43 23.95 -0.45 11.73
N HIS A 44 23.46 -0.71 10.52
CA HIS A 44 22.03 -0.89 10.27
C HIS A 44 21.49 -2.26 10.74
N ASN A 45 22.35 -3.28 10.80
CA ASN A 45 21.93 -4.67 10.97
C ASN A 45 21.28 -4.93 12.35
N PRO A 46 21.85 -4.44 13.48
CA PRO A 46 21.23 -4.55 14.80
C PRO A 46 19.95 -3.71 14.96
N ILE A 47 19.83 -2.60 14.23
CA ILE A 47 18.65 -1.71 14.30
C ILE A 47 17.45 -2.36 13.61
N MET A 48 17.71 -3.03 12.49
CA MET A 48 16.65 -3.58 11.64
C MET A 48 16.42 -5.08 11.83
N ASN A 49 17.20 -5.73 12.72
CA ASN A 49 17.08 -7.14 13.13
C ASN A 49 17.00 -8.13 11.96
N HIS A 50 17.90 -7.99 10.99
CA HIS A 50 17.93 -8.88 9.83
C HIS A 50 18.70 -10.17 10.16
N LYS A 51 18.05 -11.33 10.01
CA LYS A 51 18.64 -12.64 10.38
C LYS A 51 19.75 -13.11 9.43
N SER A 52 19.78 -12.64 8.18
CA SER A 52 20.72 -13.09 7.14
C SER A 52 20.94 -12.05 6.02
N SER A 53 21.13 -10.78 6.38
CA SER A 53 21.47 -9.74 5.39
C SER A 53 22.97 -9.73 5.08
N TRP A 54 23.32 -9.44 3.83
CA TRP A 54 24.70 -9.10 3.42
C TRP A 54 24.71 -7.76 2.66
N ALA A 55 25.90 -7.18 2.52
CA ALA A 55 26.12 -5.97 1.74
C ALA A 55 26.32 -6.33 0.26
N GLU A 56 25.48 -5.80 -0.61
CA GLU A 56 25.63 -5.86 -2.07
C GLU A 56 26.30 -4.57 -2.56
N GLU A 57 27.41 -4.71 -3.29
CA GLU A 57 28.12 -3.57 -3.88
C GLU A 57 27.46 -3.17 -5.21
N GLU A 58 27.06 -1.91 -5.32
CA GLU A 58 26.55 -1.34 -6.56
C GLU A 58 27.27 -0.02 -6.89
N ARG A 59 27.18 0.40 -8.15
CA ARG A 59 27.73 1.68 -8.61
C ARG A 59 26.61 2.70 -8.80
N ALA A 60 26.79 3.89 -8.25
CA ALA A 60 25.83 4.98 -8.40
C ALA A 60 25.69 5.33 -9.90
N PRO A 61 24.47 5.62 -10.39
CA PRO A 61 24.25 5.97 -11.78
C PRO A 61 25.05 7.22 -12.19
N SER A 62 25.31 7.38 -13.49
CA SER A 62 25.88 8.61 -14.02
C SER A 62 24.91 9.78 -13.84
N LYS A 63 25.41 11.02 -13.92
CA LYS A 63 24.57 12.22 -13.84
C LYS A 63 23.49 12.24 -14.94
N GLU A 64 23.79 11.75 -16.14
CA GLU A 64 22.79 11.64 -17.22
C GLU A 64 21.77 10.53 -16.95
N GLN A 65 22.19 9.37 -16.43
CA GLN A 65 21.31 8.26 -16.11
C GLN A 65 20.34 8.61 -14.98
N ALA A 66 20.85 9.29 -13.93
CA ALA A 66 20.02 9.76 -12.82
C ALA A 66 19.01 10.85 -13.24
N ALA A 67 19.34 11.65 -14.26
CA ALA A 67 18.42 12.62 -14.84
C ALA A 67 17.30 11.95 -15.65
N ASN A 68 17.61 10.85 -16.34
CA ASN A 68 16.64 10.11 -17.15
C ASN A 68 15.72 9.20 -16.31
N GLU A 69 16.18 8.72 -15.14
CA GLU A 69 15.37 7.95 -14.18
C GLU A 69 14.44 8.83 -13.30
N ARG A 70 14.74 10.13 -13.16
CA ARG A 70 14.00 11.05 -12.28
C ARG A 70 13.01 11.93 -13.03
N GLU A 71 11.93 11.29 -13.46
CA GLU A 71 10.63 11.76 -12.97
C GLU A 71 9.86 10.52 -12.53
N PRO A 72 9.50 10.40 -11.23
CA PRO A 72 8.46 9.47 -10.86
C PRO A 72 7.20 9.98 -11.57
N ARG A 73 6.92 9.48 -12.78
CA ARG A 73 5.62 9.64 -13.39
C ARG A 73 4.67 9.12 -12.35
N ARG A 74 3.90 10.02 -11.74
CA ARG A 74 2.75 9.67 -10.94
C ARG A 74 1.79 9.01 -11.93
N ILE A 75 1.99 7.72 -12.16
CA ILE A 75 0.98 6.90 -12.78
C ILE A 75 -0.12 6.88 -11.73
N ILE A 76 -1.09 7.77 -11.91
CA ILE A 76 -2.40 7.56 -11.33
C ILE A 76 -2.83 6.26 -11.96
N VAL A 77 -2.64 5.16 -11.24
CA VAL A 77 -3.26 3.90 -11.58
C VAL A 77 -4.74 4.17 -11.33
N SER A 78 -5.43 4.71 -12.33
CA SER A 78 -6.85 4.46 -12.46
C SER A 78 -6.95 2.95 -12.41
N ALA A 79 -7.59 2.44 -11.36
CA ALA A 79 -7.81 1.02 -11.17
C ALA A 79 -8.20 0.41 -12.54
N PRO A 80 -7.69 -0.78 -12.89
CA PRO A 80 -8.11 -1.40 -14.13
C PRO A 80 -9.63 -1.41 -14.12
N LYS A 81 -10.23 -0.75 -15.12
CA LYS A 81 -11.65 -0.94 -15.41
C LYS A 81 -11.76 -2.42 -15.73
N SER A 82 -12.10 -3.21 -14.71
CA SER A 82 -12.52 -4.59 -14.88
C SER A 82 -13.69 -4.52 -15.84
N SER A 83 -13.40 -4.75 -17.10
CA SER A 83 -14.35 -5.10 -18.13
C SER A 83 -14.94 -6.44 -17.73
N THR A 84 -15.89 -6.41 -16.81
CA THR A 84 -16.86 -7.49 -16.61
C THR A 84 -18.18 -6.95 -17.13
N GLN A 85 -18.51 -7.38 -18.34
CA GLN A 85 -19.85 -7.25 -18.89
C GLN A 85 -20.83 -7.93 -17.92
N GLY A 86 -21.87 -7.19 -17.48
CA GLY A 86 -22.99 -7.79 -16.76
C GLY A 86 -23.79 -6.82 -15.92
N SER A 87 -24.95 -6.42 -16.45
CA SER A 87 -26.12 -5.79 -15.80
C SER A 87 -26.00 -4.36 -15.25
N SER A 88 -26.72 -3.47 -15.96
CA SER A 88 -27.23 -2.16 -15.58
C SER A 88 -27.61 -1.97 -14.10
N ASN A 89 -26.74 -1.29 -13.35
CA ASN A 89 -27.06 -0.26 -12.34
C ASN A 89 -25.72 0.32 -11.85
N ASP A 90 -25.31 1.43 -12.45
CA ASP A 90 -23.97 2.02 -12.27
C ASP A 90 -23.88 2.82 -10.96
N PHE A 91 -23.91 2.09 -9.84
CA PHE A 91 -23.44 2.60 -8.56
C PHE A 91 -22.01 2.09 -8.33
N PRO A 92 -21.06 2.95 -7.95
CA PRO A 92 -19.72 2.50 -7.60
C PRO A 92 -19.82 1.48 -6.46
N LEU A 93 -19.09 0.36 -6.59
CA LEU A 93 -18.99 -0.70 -5.58
C LEU A 93 -18.15 -0.23 -4.38
N ASP A 94 -18.51 0.90 -3.79
CA ASP A 94 -17.81 1.51 -2.67
C ASP A 94 -18.03 0.70 -1.39
N THR A 95 -17.00 0.60 -0.56
CA THR A 95 -17.07 -0.07 0.74
C THR A 95 -18.07 0.66 1.65
N LEU A 96 -19.17 0.00 1.99
CA LEU A 96 -20.24 0.59 2.81
C LEU A 96 -19.93 0.56 4.32
N ILE A 97 -18.87 -0.16 4.70
CA ILE A 97 -18.53 -0.46 6.10
C ILE A 97 -17.24 0.26 6.48
N VAL A 98 -17.24 0.86 7.67
CA VAL A 98 -16.03 1.47 8.25
C VAL A 98 -15.06 0.38 8.70
N ALA A 99 -14.03 0.13 7.89
CA ALA A 99 -13.09 -0.97 8.08
C ALA A 99 -12.42 -0.99 9.46
N SER A 100 -12.06 0.18 10.01
CA SER A 100 -11.43 0.26 11.34
C SER A 100 -12.36 -0.21 12.46
N LYS A 101 -13.64 0.18 12.42
CA LYS A 101 -14.63 -0.21 13.44
C LYS A 101 -14.87 -1.71 13.42
N LEU A 102 -15.05 -2.29 12.23
CA LEU A 102 -15.29 -3.72 12.11
C LEU A 102 -14.05 -4.54 12.52
N LYS A 103 -12.86 -4.12 12.09
CA LYS A 103 -11.60 -4.78 12.49
C LYS A 103 -11.41 -4.77 14.01
N ASN A 104 -11.67 -3.63 14.66
CA ASN A 104 -11.57 -3.51 16.11
C ASN A 104 -12.59 -4.41 16.80
N TYR A 105 -13.84 -4.43 16.34
CA TYR A 105 -14.89 -5.30 16.89
C TYR A 105 -14.48 -6.78 16.86
N ILE A 106 -14.01 -7.28 15.71
CA ILE A 106 -13.62 -8.69 15.54
C ILE A 106 -12.39 -9.00 16.42
N LYS A 107 -11.44 -8.09 16.51
CA LYS A 107 -10.24 -8.27 17.33
C LYS A 107 -10.56 -8.26 18.82
N GLU A 108 -11.39 -7.35 19.30
CA GLU A 108 -11.74 -7.26 20.72
C GLU A 108 -12.63 -8.41 21.19
N ARG A 109 -13.55 -8.89 20.34
CA ARG A 109 -14.49 -9.96 20.71
C ARG A 109 -13.93 -11.36 20.50
N HIS A 110 -13.15 -11.55 19.45
CA HIS A 110 -12.75 -12.88 18.98
C HIS A 110 -11.24 -13.04 18.84
N ASP A 111 -10.45 -11.99 19.10
CA ASP A 111 -8.97 -11.98 18.94
C ASP A 111 -8.50 -12.44 17.55
N MET A 112 -9.29 -12.11 16.51
CA MET A 112 -9.00 -12.48 15.12
C MET A 112 -8.60 -11.26 14.27
N ASN A 113 -7.77 -11.50 13.25
CA ASN A 113 -7.46 -10.53 12.21
C ASN A 113 -8.28 -10.82 10.95
N THR A 114 -8.75 -9.78 10.26
CA THR A 114 -9.47 -9.91 8.98
C THR A 114 -8.61 -9.55 7.79
N SER A 115 -8.69 -10.32 6.71
CA SER A 115 -8.06 -9.97 5.43
C SER A 115 -8.76 -8.77 4.77
N ALA A 116 -8.09 -8.12 3.81
CA ALA A 116 -8.63 -6.93 3.13
C ALA A 116 -9.93 -7.22 2.38
N ASN A 117 -10.02 -8.37 1.71
CA ASN A 117 -11.15 -8.76 0.85
C ASN A 117 -12.45 -9.03 1.63
N VAL A 118 -12.38 -9.16 2.97
CA VAL A 118 -13.58 -9.34 3.80
C VAL A 118 -14.49 -8.11 3.74
N MET A 119 -13.91 -6.92 3.59
CA MET A 119 -14.68 -5.66 3.56
C MET A 119 -15.56 -5.55 2.32
N ASP A 120 -15.05 -6.01 1.18
CA ASP A 120 -15.77 -6.02 -0.08
C ASP A 120 -16.94 -7.00 -0.01
N LYS A 121 -16.68 -8.23 0.46
CA LYS A 121 -17.72 -9.26 0.62
C LYS A 121 -18.83 -8.87 1.60
N LEU A 122 -18.48 -8.24 2.71
CA LEU A 122 -19.50 -7.75 3.64
C LEU A 122 -20.29 -6.58 3.06
N SER A 123 -19.66 -5.73 2.24
CA SER A 123 -20.38 -4.65 1.54
C SER A 123 -21.37 -5.21 0.53
N ASP A 124 -21.00 -6.28 -0.18
CA ASP A 124 -21.92 -6.98 -1.11
C ASP A 124 -23.14 -7.53 -0.37
N LEU A 125 -22.93 -8.20 0.77
CA LEU A 125 -24.01 -8.74 1.58
C LEU A 125 -24.96 -7.66 2.12
N VAL A 126 -24.40 -6.52 2.58
CA VAL A 126 -25.20 -5.39 3.05
C VAL A 126 -26.07 -4.81 1.93
N ARG A 127 -25.57 -4.75 0.69
CA ARG A 127 -26.38 -4.31 -0.47
C ARG A 127 -27.52 -5.26 -0.72
N GLU A 128 -27.25 -6.57 -0.77
CA GLU A 128 -28.28 -7.58 -0.97
C GLU A 128 -29.39 -7.51 0.08
N LEU A 129 -29.01 -7.41 1.37
CA LEU A 129 -29.97 -7.26 2.47
C LEU A 129 -30.78 -5.96 2.34
N SER A 130 -30.14 -4.87 1.94
CA SER A 130 -30.81 -3.58 1.73
C SER A 130 -31.80 -3.65 0.57
N ASP A 131 -31.45 -4.30 -0.53
CA ASP A 131 -32.33 -4.48 -1.69
C ASP A 131 -33.56 -5.31 -1.32
N GLN A 132 -33.38 -6.39 -0.54
CA GLN A 132 -34.49 -7.18 -0.01
C GLN A 132 -35.40 -6.37 0.90
N ALA A 133 -34.83 -5.55 1.79
CA ALA A 133 -35.59 -4.68 2.67
C ALA A 133 -36.40 -3.63 1.88
N VAL A 134 -35.83 -3.08 0.80
CA VAL A 134 -36.53 -2.14 -0.09
C VAL A 134 -37.73 -2.80 -0.75
N LEU A 135 -37.61 -4.07 -1.17
CA LEU A 135 -38.73 -4.81 -1.76
C LEU A 135 -39.88 -4.97 -0.76
N ARG A 136 -39.59 -5.35 0.49
CA ARG A 136 -40.60 -5.47 1.56
C ARG A 136 -41.27 -4.13 1.85
N ALA A 137 -40.49 -3.06 1.99
CA ALA A 137 -41.03 -1.71 2.23
C ALA A 137 -41.93 -1.25 1.07
N ARG A 138 -41.56 -1.56 -0.18
CA ARG A 138 -42.37 -1.25 -1.37
C ARG A 138 -43.67 -2.06 -1.43
N GLN A 139 -43.65 -3.33 -1.01
CA GLN A 139 -44.87 -4.15 -0.92
C GLN A 139 -45.87 -3.55 0.06
N ASP A 140 -45.39 -2.93 1.14
CA ASP A 140 -46.22 -2.19 2.09
C ASP A 140 -46.62 -0.77 1.61
N GLY A 141 -46.25 -0.39 0.38
CA GLY A 141 -46.52 0.94 -0.17
C GLY A 141 -45.70 2.07 0.47
N ARG A 142 -44.69 1.74 1.27
CA ARG A 142 -43.83 2.70 1.97
C ARG A 142 -42.61 3.06 1.12
N LYS A 143 -42.14 4.31 1.29
CA LYS A 143 -40.88 4.81 0.71
C LYS A 143 -39.74 4.91 1.73
N THR A 144 -39.98 4.42 2.95
CA THR A 144 -39.05 4.50 4.09
C THR A 144 -38.76 3.09 4.57
N LEU A 145 -37.47 2.74 4.62
CA LEU A 145 -36.97 1.52 5.27
C LEU A 145 -37.11 1.64 6.79
N MET A 146 -37.64 0.60 7.41
CA MET A 146 -37.78 0.48 8.85
C MET A 146 -37.04 -0.76 9.35
N ASP A 147 -36.78 -0.82 10.66
CA ASP A 147 -36.08 -1.96 11.27
C ASP A 147 -36.76 -3.31 10.97
N ARG A 148 -38.09 -3.32 10.80
CA ARG A 148 -38.87 -4.51 10.45
C ARG A 148 -38.63 -5.05 9.03
N ASP A 149 -38.03 -4.24 8.17
CA ASP A 149 -37.83 -4.57 6.75
C ASP A 149 -36.54 -5.38 6.52
N PHE A 150 -35.59 -5.34 7.45
CA PHE A 150 -34.34 -6.11 7.41
C PHE A 150 -34.54 -7.50 8.02
#